data_AF-A0A1R3JA65-F1
#
_entry.id   AF-A0A1R3JA65-F1
#
_cell.length_a   1.000
_cell.length_b   1.000
_cell.length_c   1.000
_cell.angle_alpha   90.00
_cell.angle_beta   90.00
_cell.angle_gamma   90.00
#
_symmetry.space_group_name_H-M   'P 1'
#
loop_
_entity.id
_entity.type
_entity.pdbx_description
1 polymer ?
#
loop_
_entity_poly.entity_id
_entity_poly.type
_entity_poly.pdbx_seq_one_letter_code
_entity_poly.pdbx_strand_id
1 'polypeptide(L)'
;MSTDPFVGLVSLKSLQLCSCHIFGFKSFKITGPQLDSLAIIRNNVFDCKVEISAPRLRFFSFQSQALLKMFSSLDFPLLEMAEIGTPIGFSPSIPIESLKISFLHMINVFHGLNHVRSLVLSASIIEGLINCPGVLEDQASPFVRLKTLKVKYPRNSRNSFNILPDNVMEYFGGNVKVEKIYEVFAVFSANYERRQLDLGNIVGSEHCGIVNPTAALSQQNLRLQETIRQPSELYQESQNRLAELEARMEIVSTLAQHNIHIQLPGMPGHASESSKTVRQLIGLLGGLEYG
;
A
#
# COMPACT_ATOMS: atom_id res chain seq x y z
N MET A 1 13.85 -23.55 -14.99
CA MET A 1 13.91 -22.88 -16.31
C MET A 1 13.88 -21.36 -16.14
N SER A 2 14.38 -20.58 -17.09
CA SER A 2 14.32 -19.10 -17.09
C SER A 2 13.17 -18.64 -17.98
N THR A 3 12.44 -17.58 -17.59
CA THR A 3 11.31 -17.07 -18.38
C THR A 3 11.41 -15.55 -18.57
N ASP A 4 11.09 -15.07 -19.77
CA ASP A 4 10.91 -13.65 -20.09
C ASP A 4 9.62 -13.48 -20.91
N PRO A 5 8.48 -13.18 -20.27
CA PRO A 5 7.21 -13.03 -20.98
C PRO A 5 7.12 -11.73 -21.79
N PHE A 6 8.08 -10.81 -21.65
CA PHE A 6 8.03 -9.47 -22.24
C PHE A 6 9.04 -9.25 -23.36
N VAL A 7 9.93 -10.22 -23.62
CA VAL A 7 11.01 -10.10 -24.62
C VAL A 7 10.53 -9.70 -26.02
N GLY A 8 9.31 -10.09 -26.42
CA GLY A 8 8.71 -9.71 -27.72
C GLY A 8 8.12 -8.30 -27.77
N LEU A 9 7.96 -7.64 -26.61
CA LEU A 9 7.31 -6.34 -26.48
C LEU A 9 8.32 -5.19 -26.64
N VAL A 10 9.04 -5.16 -27.75
CA VAL A 10 10.19 -4.26 -27.97
C VAL A 10 9.85 -2.77 -27.93
N SER A 11 8.59 -2.39 -28.11
CA SER A 11 8.12 -0.99 -28.05
C SER A 11 7.51 -0.59 -26.71
N LEU A 12 7.49 -1.49 -25.71
CA LEU A 12 6.89 -1.25 -24.41
C LEU A 12 7.68 -0.18 -23.64
N LYS A 13 7.02 0.94 -23.32
CA LYS A 13 7.61 2.05 -22.56
C LYS A 13 7.34 1.97 -21.06
N SER A 14 6.23 1.36 -20.65
CA SER A 14 5.87 1.25 -19.23
C SER A 14 5.35 -0.14 -18.94
N LEU A 15 5.84 -0.74 -17.86
CA LEU A 15 5.42 -2.03 -17.35
C LEU A 15 5.09 -1.93 -15.87
N GLN A 16 3.92 -2.42 -15.49
CA GLN A 16 3.52 -2.53 -14.10
C GLN A 16 3.11 -3.97 -13.80
N LEU A 17 3.77 -4.57 -12.81
CA LEU A 17 3.46 -5.88 -12.27
C LEU A 17 2.87 -5.67 -10.87
N CYS A 18 1.54 -5.75 -10.74
CA CYS A 18 0.85 -5.55 -9.48
C CYS A 18 0.27 -6.86 -8.98
N SER A 19 0.58 -7.27 -7.76
CA SER A 19 0.00 -8.45 -7.11
C SER A 19 0.15 -9.74 -7.95
N CYS A 20 1.27 -9.85 -8.66
CA CYS A 20 1.64 -11.03 -9.41
C CYS A 20 2.31 -12.06 -8.48
N HIS A 21 1.97 -13.33 -8.69
CA HIS A 21 2.66 -14.46 -8.09
C HIS A 21 3.57 -15.10 -9.14
N ILE A 22 4.88 -15.03 -8.93
CA ILE A 22 5.86 -15.54 -9.88
C ILE A 22 6.64 -16.67 -9.20
N PHE A 23 6.24 -17.90 -9.51
CA PHE A 23 6.77 -19.13 -8.96
C PHE A 23 7.01 -20.16 -10.08
N GLY A 24 7.73 -21.24 -9.77
CA GLY A 24 8.00 -22.32 -10.73
C GLY A 24 9.13 -22.04 -11.72
N PHE A 25 9.78 -20.87 -11.63
CA PHE A 25 10.93 -20.50 -12.46
C PHE A 25 12.21 -20.43 -11.63
N LYS A 26 13.36 -20.69 -12.27
CA LYS A 26 14.68 -20.46 -11.67
C LYS A 26 15.04 -18.97 -11.73
N SER A 27 14.69 -18.33 -12.84
CA SER A 27 14.83 -16.89 -12.99
C SER A 27 13.69 -16.29 -13.81
N PHE A 28 13.25 -15.11 -13.37
CA PHE A 28 12.27 -14.27 -14.03
C PHE A 28 12.98 -13.05 -14.62
N LYS A 29 12.93 -12.92 -15.94
CA LYS A 29 13.61 -11.88 -16.68
C LYS A 29 12.61 -10.83 -17.15
N ILE A 30 13.03 -9.57 -17.10
CA ILE A 30 12.31 -8.45 -17.70
C ILE A 30 13.28 -7.77 -18.68
N THR A 31 13.16 -8.11 -19.96
CA THR A 31 13.89 -7.43 -21.03
C THR A 31 13.01 -6.34 -21.65
N GLY A 32 13.50 -5.10 -21.64
CA GLY A 32 12.75 -3.94 -22.10
C GLY A 32 13.67 -2.87 -22.69
N PRO A 33 14.10 -2.97 -23.96
CA PRO A 33 15.06 -2.03 -24.55
C PRO A 33 14.53 -0.60 -24.65
N GLN A 34 13.21 -0.43 -24.74
CA GLN A 34 12.51 0.87 -24.78
C GLN A 34 11.79 1.18 -23.46
N LEU A 35 11.95 0.33 -22.44
CA LEU A 35 11.24 0.46 -21.18
C LEU A 35 11.79 1.65 -20.41
N ASP A 36 10.90 2.61 -20.17
CA ASP A 36 11.15 3.89 -19.52
C ASP A 36 10.76 3.85 -18.04
N SER A 37 9.69 3.10 -17.73
CA SER A 37 9.12 2.97 -16.40
C SER A 37 8.80 1.52 -16.07
N LEU A 38 9.25 1.06 -14.90
CA LEU A 38 8.99 -0.26 -14.37
C LEU A 38 8.49 -0.15 -12.93
N ALA A 39 7.34 -0.74 -12.66
CA ALA A 39 6.78 -0.82 -11.32
C ALA A 39 6.45 -2.27 -10.96
N ILE A 40 7.03 -2.78 -9.88
CA ILE A 40 6.78 -4.12 -9.33
C ILE A 40 6.18 -3.91 -7.95
N ILE A 41 4.85 -4.01 -7.84
CA ILE A 41 4.08 -3.54 -6.67
C ILE A 41 3.27 -4.68 -6.03
N ARG A 42 3.25 -4.74 -4.70
CA ARG A 42 2.44 -5.71 -3.92
C ARG A 42 2.67 -7.17 -4.33
N ASN A 43 3.88 -7.50 -4.75
CA ASN A 43 4.23 -8.87 -5.10
C ASN A 43 4.69 -9.59 -3.84
N ASN A 44 4.05 -10.71 -3.54
CA ASN A 44 4.20 -11.38 -2.25
C ASN A 44 5.40 -12.31 -2.20
N VAL A 45 5.70 -12.98 -3.31
CA VAL A 45 6.79 -13.95 -3.40
C VAL A 45 7.22 -14.00 -4.86
N PHE A 46 8.48 -13.66 -5.14
CA PHE A 46 9.16 -14.43 -6.18
C PHE A 46 9.95 -15.50 -5.43
N ASP A 47 9.90 -16.74 -5.90
CA ASP A 47 10.82 -17.79 -5.43
C ASP A 47 11.96 -17.99 -6.43
N CYS A 48 12.20 -16.96 -7.25
CA CYS A 48 13.12 -17.01 -8.38
C CYS A 48 13.99 -15.77 -8.44
N LYS A 49 15.19 -15.90 -9.02
CA LYS A 49 16.07 -14.77 -9.29
C LYS A 49 15.40 -13.82 -10.29
N VAL A 50 15.31 -12.53 -9.96
CA VAL A 50 14.78 -11.49 -10.85
C VAL A 50 15.94 -10.79 -11.54
N GLU A 51 15.91 -10.79 -12.88
CA GLU A 51 16.92 -10.15 -13.73
C GLU A 51 16.23 -9.10 -14.61
N ILE A 52 16.71 -7.85 -14.58
CA ILE A 52 16.11 -6.75 -15.33
C ILE A 52 17.15 -6.21 -16.31
N SER A 53 16.80 -6.19 -17.60
CA SER A 53 17.60 -5.56 -18.65
C SER A 53 16.77 -4.47 -19.33
N ALA A 54 16.90 -3.25 -18.82
CA ALA A 54 16.14 -2.08 -19.27
C ALA A 54 17.07 -0.84 -19.31
N PRO A 55 17.92 -0.70 -20.34
CA PRO A 55 18.96 0.33 -20.37
C PRO A 55 18.42 1.77 -20.45
N ARG A 56 17.15 1.93 -20.86
CA ARG A 56 16.46 3.23 -20.96
C ARG A 56 15.59 3.56 -19.75
N LEU A 57 15.63 2.73 -18.71
CA LEU A 57 14.78 2.88 -17.55
C LEU A 57 15.11 4.16 -16.78
N ARG A 58 14.14 5.06 -16.66
CA ARG A 58 14.25 6.31 -15.89
C ARG A 58 13.52 6.24 -14.54
N PHE A 59 12.47 5.42 -14.47
CA PHE A 59 11.64 5.26 -13.28
C PHE A 59 11.56 3.80 -12.86
N PHE A 60 11.98 3.52 -11.63
CA PHE A 60 11.87 2.20 -11.04
C PHE A 60 11.07 2.27 -9.73
N SER A 61 10.07 1.42 -9.58
CA SER A 61 9.34 1.26 -8.33
C SER A 61 9.31 -0.20 -7.95
N PHE A 62 9.71 -0.50 -6.73
CA PHE A 62 9.68 -1.83 -6.17
C PHE A 62 9.03 -1.81 -4.80
N GLN A 63 7.88 -2.47 -4.69
CA GLN A 63 7.17 -2.67 -3.44
C GLN A 63 6.91 -4.17 -3.25
N SER A 64 7.65 -4.79 -2.34
CA SER A 64 7.50 -6.22 -1.99
C SER A 64 6.79 -6.38 -0.67
N GLN A 65 5.96 -7.41 -0.51
CA GLN A 65 5.42 -7.79 0.81
C GLN A 65 6.31 -8.79 1.57
N ALA A 66 7.35 -9.33 0.92
CA ALA A 66 8.29 -10.28 1.52
C ALA A 66 9.74 -9.77 1.54
N LEU A 67 10.58 -10.51 2.26
CA LEU A 67 12.01 -10.29 2.37
C LEU A 67 12.70 -10.25 0.99
N LEU A 68 13.55 -9.25 0.78
CA LEU A 68 14.35 -9.11 -0.43
C LEU A 68 15.38 -10.24 -0.52
N LYS A 69 15.24 -11.14 -1.49
CA LYS A 69 16.22 -12.20 -1.82
C LYS A 69 16.49 -12.34 -3.33
N MET A 70 16.07 -11.33 -4.10
CA MET A 70 15.51 -11.61 -5.43
C MET A 70 16.37 -11.11 -6.58
N PHE A 71 16.90 -9.89 -6.45
CA PHE A 71 17.53 -9.22 -7.57
C PHE A 71 18.97 -9.69 -7.77
N SER A 72 19.32 -9.93 -9.03
CA SER A 72 20.72 -9.95 -9.45
C SER A 72 21.33 -8.55 -9.39
N SER A 73 22.62 -8.43 -9.74
CA SER A 73 23.21 -7.13 -10.07
C SER A 73 22.27 -6.34 -10.98
N LEU A 74 21.88 -5.16 -10.54
CA LEU A 74 21.08 -4.22 -11.31
C LEU A 74 22.03 -3.15 -11.87
N ASP A 75 21.83 -2.77 -13.12
CA ASP A 75 22.56 -1.67 -13.75
C ASP A 75 21.60 -0.85 -14.61
N PHE A 76 21.34 0.37 -14.16
CA PHE A 76 20.39 1.28 -14.78
C PHE A 76 21.06 2.63 -15.04
N PRO A 77 21.83 2.77 -16.14
CA PRO A 77 22.69 3.94 -16.39
C PRO A 77 21.91 5.25 -16.52
N LEU A 78 20.63 5.18 -16.89
CA LEU A 78 19.75 6.33 -17.09
C LEU A 78 18.71 6.53 -15.98
N LEU A 79 18.80 5.78 -14.88
CA LEU A 79 17.80 5.84 -13.82
C LEU A 79 17.82 7.21 -13.12
N GLU A 80 16.68 7.88 -13.08
CA GLU A 80 16.54 9.20 -12.48
C GLU A 80 15.85 9.12 -11.11
N MET A 81 14.85 8.26 -11.00
CA MET A 81 14.03 8.12 -9.80
C MET A 81 13.77 6.66 -9.46
N ALA A 82 13.92 6.34 -8.17
CA ALA A 82 13.56 5.04 -7.62
C ALA A 82 12.62 5.18 -6.41
N GLU A 83 11.64 4.30 -6.30
CA GLU A 83 10.84 4.09 -5.09
C GLU A 83 11.02 2.66 -4.60
N ILE A 84 11.53 2.48 -3.39
CA ILE A 84 11.69 1.17 -2.75
C ILE A 84 10.83 1.14 -1.49
N GLY A 85 9.86 0.24 -1.49
CA GLY A 85 8.96 -0.01 -0.38
C GLY A 85 9.04 -1.46 0.06
N THR A 86 9.08 -1.68 1.37
CA THR A 86 8.87 -3.01 1.90
C THR A 86 8.25 -2.89 3.29
N PRO A 87 7.23 -3.70 3.62
CA PRO A 87 6.61 -3.70 4.94
C PRO A 87 7.47 -4.47 5.94
N ILE A 88 8.81 -4.45 5.79
CA ILE A 88 9.74 -4.88 6.85
C ILE A 88 9.64 -3.83 7.96
N GLY A 89 8.48 -3.73 8.60
CA GLY A 89 8.44 -3.44 10.00
C GLY A 89 9.11 -4.60 10.71
N PHE A 90 9.81 -4.33 11.80
CA PHE A 90 10.23 -5.35 12.74
C PHE A 90 8.99 -6.10 13.23
N SER A 91 8.58 -7.16 12.53
CA SER A 91 7.71 -8.12 13.15
C SER A 91 8.55 -8.84 14.19
N PRO A 92 8.17 -8.83 15.48
CA PRO A 92 8.91 -9.54 16.51
C PRO A 92 8.99 -11.05 16.24
N SER A 93 8.20 -11.57 15.30
CA SER A 93 8.25 -12.96 14.83
C SER A 93 9.38 -13.26 13.84
N ILE A 94 10.05 -12.26 13.24
CA ILE A 94 11.13 -12.48 12.28
C ILE A 94 12.47 -12.49 13.02
N PRO A 95 13.27 -13.58 12.92
CA PRO A 95 14.60 -13.62 13.53
C PRO A 95 15.49 -12.49 12.99
N ILE A 96 16.25 -11.84 13.88
CA ILE A 96 17.16 -10.73 13.54
C ILE A 96 18.12 -11.11 12.40
N GLU A 97 18.63 -12.34 12.39
CA GLU A 97 19.54 -12.81 11.33
C GLU A 97 18.86 -12.86 9.95
N SER A 98 17.58 -13.24 9.89
CA SER A 98 16.82 -13.20 8.62
C SER A 98 16.61 -11.77 8.13
N LEU A 99 16.43 -10.84 9.07
CA LEU A 99 16.30 -9.43 8.79
C LEU A 99 17.60 -8.84 8.24
N LYS A 100 18.74 -9.13 8.88
CA LYS A 100 20.08 -8.73 8.40
C LYS A 100 20.34 -9.21 6.98
N ILE A 101 20.08 -10.49 6.70
CA ILE A 101 20.23 -11.06 5.34
C ILE A 101 19.37 -10.28 4.34
N SER A 102 18.15 -9.92 4.72
CA SER A 102 17.24 -9.18 3.84
C SER A 102 17.72 -7.75 3.58
N PHE A 103 18.29 -7.09 4.58
CA PHE A 103 18.91 -5.78 4.40
C PHE A 103 20.18 -5.86 3.56
N LEU A 104 21.03 -6.88 3.70
CA LEU A 104 22.19 -7.08 2.82
C LEU A 104 21.77 -7.21 1.34
N HIS A 105 20.69 -7.94 1.05
CA HIS A 105 20.14 -7.97 -0.31
C HIS A 105 19.59 -6.61 -0.75
N MET A 106 19.04 -5.82 0.16
CA MET A 106 18.60 -4.45 -0.12
C MET A 106 19.78 -3.52 -0.45
N ILE A 107 20.90 -3.66 0.26
CA ILE A 107 22.16 -2.95 -0.06
C ILE A 107 22.61 -3.28 -1.49
N ASN A 108 22.53 -4.54 -1.90
CA ASN A 108 22.81 -4.93 -3.29
C ASN A 108 21.87 -4.27 -4.31
N VAL A 109 20.58 -4.11 -3.96
CA VAL A 109 19.65 -3.33 -4.79
C VAL A 109 20.11 -1.88 -4.87
N PHE A 110 20.46 -1.25 -3.75
CA PHE A 110 20.95 0.13 -3.72
C PHE A 110 22.20 0.35 -4.56
N HIS A 111 23.12 -0.62 -4.62
CA HIS A 111 24.29 -0.56 -5.51
C HIS A 111 23.91 -0.42 -6.99
N GLY A 112 22.84 -1.07 -7.44
CA GLY A 112 22.35 -0.90 -8.80
C GLY A 112 21.48 0.33 -9.03
N LEU A 113 21.19 1.11 -7.97
CA LEU A 113 20.53 2.41 -8.04
C LEU A 113 21.53 3.58 -7.99
N ASN A 114 22.82 3.33 -8.22
CA ASN A 114 23.90 4.31 -8.08
C ASN A 114 23.72 5.64 -8.87
N HIS A 115 22.93 5.63 -9.96
CA HIS A 115 22.70 6.78 -10.82
C HIS A 115 21.47 7.63 -10.45
N VAL A 116 20.65 7.20 -9.48
CA VAL A 116 19.41 7.90 -9.10
C VAL A 116 19.69 9.31 -8.59
N ARG A 117 18.76 10.23 -8.86
CA ARG A 117 18.76 11.60 -8.34
C ARG A 117 17.74 11.80 -7.23
N SER A 118 16.64 11.06 -7.30
CA SER A 118 15.57 11.07 -6.28
C SER A 118 15.28 9.64 -5.85
N LEU A 119 15.45 9.36 -4.57
CA LEU A 119 15.12 8.07 -3.98
C LEU A 119 13.97 8.24 -2.99
N VAL A 120 12.94 7.40 -3.11
CA VAL A 120 11.84 7.31 -2.16
C VAL A 120 11.96 5.98 -1.43
N LEU A 121 12.04 6.01 -0.10
CA LEU A 121 12.10 4.82 0.74
C LEU A 121 10.89 4.78 1.67
N SER A 122 10.30 3.60 1.89
CA SER A 122 9.35 3.43 3.00
C SER A 122 10.04 3.63 4.35
N ALA A 123 9.36 4.26 5.30
CA ALA A 123 9.88 4.49 6.65
C ALA A 123 10.45 3.22 7.29
N SER A 124 9.79 2.08 7.10
CA SER A 124 10.21 0.75 7.58
C SER A 124 11.64 0.35 7.18
N ILE A 125 12.11 0.78 5.99
CA ILE A 125 13.50 0.54 5.56
C ILE A 125 14.45 1.34 6.44
N ILE A 126 14.13 2.61 6.69
CA ILE A 126 14.93 3.48 7.55
C ILE A 126 14.99 2.91 8.96
N GLU A 127 13.86 2.51 9.55
CA GLU A 127 13.86 1.90 10.90
C GLU A 127 14.69 0.62 10.93
N GLY A 128 14.60 -0.17 9.87
CA GLY A 128 15.45 -1.31 9.57
C GLY A 128 16.93 -1.04 9.74
N LEU A 129 17.43 -0.06 9.00
CA LEU A 129 18.84 0.34 9.00
C LEU A 129 19.29 0.90 10.35
N ILE A 130 18.42 1.65 11.05
CA ILE A 130 18.70 2.17 12.39
C ILE A 130 18.91 1.05 13.40
N ASN A 131 18.05 0.03 13.36
CA ASN A 131 18.07 -1.09 14.31
C ASN A 131 19.09 -2.18 13.93
N CYS A 132 19.69 -2.12 12.74
CA CYS A 132 20.72 -3.04 12.26
C CYS A 132 21.92 -2.28 11.70
N PRO A 133 22.62 -1.46 12.52
CA PRO A 133 23.70 -0.60 12.05
C PRO A 133 24.85 -1.40 11.42
N GLY A 134 25.11 -2.62 11.89
CA GLY A 134 26.11 -3.53 11.33
C GLY A 134 25.88 -3.96 9.88
N VAL A 135 24.72 -3.67 9.28
CA VAL A 135 24.50 -3.86 7.84
C VAL A 135 25.16 -2.74 7.02
N LEU A 136 25.36 -1.57 7.61
CA LEU A 136 26.02 -0.42 6.98
C LEU A 136 27.51 -0.34 7.32
N GLU A 137 27.94 -1.04 8.37
CA GLU A 137 29.37 -1.20 8.68
C GLU A 137 30.09 -1.76 7.44
N ASP A 138 31.15 -1.07 7.02
CA ASP A 138 31.94 -1.34 5.81
C ASP A 138 31.24 -1.14 4.45
N GLN A 139 30.00 -0.62 4.41
CA GLN A 139 29.31 -0.34 3.15
C GLN A 139 29.54 1.11 2.70
N ALA A 140 30.27 1.29 1.60
CA ALA A 140 30.37 2.58 0.95
C ALA A 140 29.02 3.00 0.36
N SER A 141 28.73 4.31 0.39
CA SER A 141 27.53 4.84 -0.25
C SER A 141 27.53 4.52 -1.76
N PRO A 142 26.50 3.83 -2.29
CA PRO A 142 26.41 3.59 -3.73
C PRO A 142 25.93 4.82 -4.51
N PHE A 143 25.46 5.86 -3.82
CA PHE A 143 24.67 6.93 -4.41
C PHE A 143 25.54 8.10 -4.89
N VAL A 144 26.01 8.05 -6.13
CA VAL A 144 26.92 9.06 -6.67
C VAL A 144 26.20 10.36 -7.07
N ARG A 145 24.89 10.28 -7.38
CA ARG A 145 24.12 11.40 -7.96
C ARG A 145 22.87 11.75 -7.16
N LEU A 146 22.66 11.12 -6.01
CA LEU A 146 21.47 11.32 -5.19
C LEU A 146 21.44 12.76 -4.68
N LYS A 147 20.32 13.44 -4.90
CA LYS A 147 20.08 14.82 -4.45
C LYS A 147 18.98 14.88 -3.40
N THR A 148 18.00 13.98 -3.50
CA THR A 148 16.81 13.99 -2.64
C THR A 148 16.48 12.59 -2.19
N LEU A 149 16.39 12.40 -0.87
CA LEU A 149 15.87 11.22 -0.22
C LEU A 149 14.50 11.57 0.36
N LYS A 150 13.46 10.88 -0.07
CA LYS A 150 12.11 11.02 0.50
C LYS A 150 11.79 9.81 1.34
N VAL A 151 11.40 10.03 2.58
CA VAL A 151 10.96 8.97 3.48
C VAL A 151 9.44 8.96 3.50
N LYS A 152 8.86 7.87 3.02
CA LYS A 152 7.43 7.64 2.90
C LYS A 152 6.89 6.98 4.16
N TYR A 153 6.10 7.74 4.92
CA TYR A 153 5.47 7.27 6.15
C TYR A 153 4.05 6.76 5.89
N PRO A 154 3.67 5.62 6.49
CA PRO A 154 2.27 5.22 6.54
C PRO A 154 1.46 6.29 7.28
N ARG A 155 0.25 6.57 6.80
CA ARG A 155 -0.65 7.59 7.38
C ARG A 155 -0.88 7.43 8.89
N ASN A 156 -0.86 6.19 9.38
CA ASN A 156 -1.13 5.85 10.77
C ASN A 156 0.15 5.60 11.58
N SER A 157 1.34 5.95 11.06
CA SER A 157 2.57 5.73 11.82
C SER A 157 2.64 6.66 13.01
N ARG A 158 2.58 6.08 14.22
CA ARG A 158 2.85 6.79 15.48
C ARG A 158 4.35 7.07 15.67
N ASN A 159 5.20 6.35 14.94
CA ASN A 159 6.65 6.46 15.01
C ASN A 159 7.15 7.11 13.71
N SER A 160 7.24 8.43 13.71
CA SER A 160 8.06 9.13 12.73
C SER A 160 9.38 9.47 13.39
N PHE A 161 10.50 8.92 12.90
CA PHE A 161 11.80 9.42 13.32
C PHE A 161 11.93 10.87 12.85
N ASN A 162 12.26 11.76 13.78
CA ASN A 162 12.39 13.18 13.47
C ASN A 162 13.69 13.50 12.77
N ILE A 163 14.74 12.71 13.04
CA ILE A 163 16.10 12.90 12.57
C ILE A 163 16.66 11.52 12.19
N LEU A 164 17.33 11.43 11.04
CA LEU A 164 18.07 10.24 10.65
C LEU A 164 19.40 10.21 11.42
N PRO A 165 19.80 9.06 12.00
CA PRO A 165 21.14 8.91 12.58
C PRO A 165 22.24 9.16 11.54
N ASP A 166 23.38 9.67 12.00
CA ASP A 166 24.49 10.10 11.13
C ASP A 166 25.00 8.98 10.22
N ASN A 167 25.11 7.74 10.73
CA ASN A 167 25.54 6.59 9.94
C ASN A 167 24.57 6.28 8.77
N VAL A 168 23.26 6.41 9.00
CA VAL A 168 22.25 6.24 7.93
C VAL A 168 22.34 7.40 6.95
N MET A 169 22.51 8.63 7.45
CA MET A 169 22.62 9.83 6.61
C MET A 169 23.87 9.81 5.72
N GLU A 170 25.02 9.43 6.29
CA GLU A 170 26.30 9.27 5.61
C GLU A 170 26.20 8.21 4.50
N TYR A 171 25.55 7.09 4.78
CA TYR A 171 25.32 6.05 3.78
C TYR A 171 24.52 6.56 2.56
N PHE A 172 23.60 7.51 2.75
CA PHE A 172 22.88 8.17 1.64
C PHE A 172 23.60 9.42 1.09
N GLY A 173 24.87 9.65 1.43
CA GLY A 173 25.71 10.69 0.85
C GLY A 173 25.87 11.96 1.69
N GLY A 174 25.37 12.00 2.92
CA GLY A 174 25.58 13.05 3.94
C GLY A 174 24.93 14.41 3.65
N ASN A 175 24.97 14.87 2.40
CA ASN A 175 24.48 16.17 1.93
C ASN A 175 23.12 16.07 1.22
N VAL A 176 22.45 14.93 1.32
CA VAL A 176 21.18 14.70 0.63
C VAL A 176 20.04 15.40 1.36
N LYS A 177 19.19 16.08 0.59
CA LYS A 177 17.97 16.68 1.12
C LYS A 177 16.99 15.58 1.52
N VAL A 178 16.63 15.52 2.80
CA VAL A 178 15.65 14.57 3.32
C VAL A 178 14.26 15.22 3.38
N GLU A 179 13.27 14.60 2.75
CA GLU A 179 11.88 15.05 2.75
C GLU A 179 10.99 13.98 3.39
N LYS A 180 10.07 14.37 4.27
CA LYS A 180 9.01 13.47 4.73
C LYS A 180 7.83 13.56 3.77
N ILE A 181 7.38 12.41 3.30
CA ILE A 181 6.13 12.32 2.53
C ILE A 181 5.19 11.33 3.22
N TYR A 182 3.91 11.64 3.23
CA TYR A 182 2.89 10.75 3.77
C TYR A 182 2.22 10.01 2.62
N GLU A 183 1.99 8.72 2.81
CA GLU A 183 1.28 7.93 1.82
C GLU A 183 -0.15 8.44 1.67
N VAL A 184 -0.38 9.18 0.58
CA VAL A 184 -1.72 9.41 0.04
C VAL A 184 -2.03 8.16 -0.78
N PHE A 185 -3.11 7.46 -0.50
CA PHE A 185 -3.65 6.44 -1.41
C PHE A 185 -4.16 7.13 -2.68
N ALA A 186 -3.25 7.69 -3.47
CA ALA A 186 -3.45 7.94 -4.87
C ALA A 186 -2.85 6.72 -5.56
N VAL A 187 -3.70 5.86 -6.12
CA VAL A 187 -3.27 5.01 -7.22
C VAL A 187 -2.54 5.95 -8.17
N PHE A 188 -1.23 5.77 -8.37
CA PHE A 188 -0.52 6.45 -9.44
C PHE A 188 -1.23 6.03 -10.73
N SER A 189 -2.21 6.82 -11.14
CA SER A 189 -2.92 6.78 -12.41
C SER A 189 -2.53 8.05 -13.14
N ALA A 190 -1.22 8.24 -13.35
CA ALA A 190 -0.75 9.29 -14.23
C ALA A 190 -0.86 8.76 -15.68
N ASN A 191 -1.95 9.16 -16.35
CA ASN A 191 -2.07 9.51 -17.78
C ASN A 191 -1.02 8.97 -18.77
N TYR A 192 -0.83 7.66 -18.83
CA TYR A 192 -0.24 6.98 -19.98
C TYR A 192 -1.23 5.92 -20.42
N GLU A 193 -1.50 5.81 -21.72
CA GLU A 193 -2.37 4.77 -22.31
C GLU A 193 -1.96 3.39 -21.79
N ARG A 194 -2.68 2.87 -20.78
CA ARG A 194 -2.33 1.61 -20.11
C ARG A 194 -2.95 0.45 -20.85
N ARG A 195 -2.10 -0.43 -21.36
CA ARG A 195 -2.46 -1.85 -21.48
C ARG A 195 -2.21 -2.47 -20.11
N GLN A 196 -3.24 -2.49 -19.27
CA GLN A 196 -3.21 -3.25 -18.03
C GLN A 196 -3.31 -4.72 -18.41
N LEU A 197 -2.18 -5.44 -18.33
CA LEU A 197 -2.18 -6.89 -18.45
C LEU A 197 -2.51 -7.44 -17.05
N ASP A 198 -3.78 -7.72 -16.80
CA ASP A 198 -4.21 -8.56 -15.67
C ASP A 198 -3.75 -9.99 -15.96
N LEU A 199 -2.46 -10.24 -15.73
CA LEU A 199 -1.87 -11.56 -15.82
C LEU A 199 -2.22 -12.30 -14.53
N GLY A 200 -3.44 -12.83 -14.48
CA GLY A 200 -3.77 -13.90 -13.54
C GLY A 200 -2.71 -15.01 -13.61
N ASN A 201 -2.43 -15.62 -12.45
CA ASN A 201 -1.46 -16.70 -12.22
C ASN A 201 -0.74 -17.21 -13.48
N ILE A 202 0.48 -16.75 -13.74
CA ILE A 202 1.31 -17.27 -14.84
C ILE A 202 1.85 -18.64 -14.38
N VAL A 203 1.04 -19.67 -14.59
CA VAL A 203 1.42 -21.07 -14.37
C VAL A 203 1.96 -21.62 -15.69
N GLY A 204 3.12 -22.28 -15.65
CA GLY A 204 3.60 -23.07 -16.78
C GLY A 204 2.63 -24.22 -17.07
N SER A 205 1.72 -24.02 -18.01
CA SER A 205 0.79 -25.04 -18.50
C SER A 205 1.17 -25.39 -19.93
N GLU A 206 1.76 -26.57 -20.09
CA GLU A 206 1.64 -27.31 -21.33
C GLU A 206 0.19 -27.81 -21.39
N HIS A 207 -0.58 -27.38 -22.41
CA HIS A 207 -1.97 -27.77 -22.71
C HIS A 207 -3.07 -27.02 -21.92
N CYS A 208 -3.63 -25.98 -22.53
CA CYS A 208 -5.05 -25.69 -22.37
C CYS A 208 -5.64 -24.95 -23.58
N GLY A 209 -6.82 -25.39 -23.99
CA GLY A 209 -7.56 -24.88 -25.14
C GLY A 209 -7.92 -23.40 -25.00
N ILE A 210 -8.00 -22.73 -26.16
CA ILE A 210 -8.30 -21.32 -26.30
C ILE A 210 -9.74 -21.07 -25.80
N VAL A 211 -9.89 -20.64 -24.55
CA VAL A 211 -11.13 -20.03 -24.07
C VAL A 211 -11.06 -18.54 -24.43
N ASN A 212 -12.07 -18.07 -25.17
CA ASN A 212 -12.16 -16.68 -25.62
C ASN A 212 -12.08 -15.72 -24.40
N PRO A 213 -10.99 -14.96 -24.22
CA PRO A 213 -10.71 -14.21 -22.98
C PRO A 213 -11.78 -13.16 -22.66
N THR A 214 -12.49 -12.70 -23.69
CA THR A 214 -13.44 -11.60 -23.64
C THR A 214 -14.70 -11.92 -22.82
N ALA A 215 -15.18 -13.16 -22.88
CA ALA A 215 -16.40 -13.57 -22.18
C ALA A 215 -16.15 -13.79 -20.68
N ALA A 216 -15.02 -14.43 -20.34
CA ALA A 216 -14.62 -14.67 -18.95
C ALA A 216 -14.32 -13.35 -18.20
N LEU A 217 -13.63 -12.41 -18.85
CA LEU A 217 -13.35 -11.09 -18.29
C LEU A 217 -14.63 -10.26 -18.09
N SER A 218 -15.60 -10.35 -19.01
CA SER A 218 -16.87 -9.63 -18.87
C SER A 218 -17.70 -10.15 -17.69
N GLN A 219 -17.74 -11.47 -17.50
CA GLN A 219 -18.45 -12.08 -16.37
C GLN A 219 -17.79 -11.77 -15.01
N GLN A 220 -16.46 -11.72 -14.97
CA GLN A 220 -15.72 -11.36 -13.76
C GLN A 220 -15.90 -9.88 -13.39
N ASN A 221 -15.96 -8.98 -14.38
CA ASN A 221 -16.25 -7.56 -14.14
C ASN A 221 -17.66 -7.34 -13.57
N LEU A 222 -18.66 -8.05 -14.07
CA LEU A 222 -20.04 -7.99 -13.53
C LEU A 222 -20.09 -8.41 -12.06
N ARG A 223 -19.42 -9.51 -11.70
CA ARG A 223 -19.35 -9.99 -10.30
C ARG A 223 -18.63 -8.99 -9.39
N LEU A 224 -17.57 -8.35 -9.88
CA LEU A 224 -16.85 -7.33 -9.11
C LEU A 224 -17.70 -6.08 -8.88
N GLN A 225 -18.49 -5.64 -9.87
CA GLN A 225 -19.42 -4.52 -9.70
C GLN A 225 -20.50 -4.81 -8.65
N GLU A 226 -21.07 -6.02 -8.64
CA GLU A 226 -22.03 -6.44 -7.61
C GLU A 226 -21.38 -6.51 -6.21
N THR A 227 -20.16 -7.02 -6.13
CA THR A 227 -19.41 -7.14 -4.87
C THR A 227 -19.03 -5.76 -4.29
N ILE A 228 -18.77 -4.77 -5.14
CA ILE A 228 -18.47 -3.39 -4.71
C ILE A 228 -19.74 -2.63 -4.28
N ARG A 229 -20.90 -3.00 -4.81
CA ARG A 229 -22.19 -2.36 -4.46
C ARG A 229 -22.60 -2.63 -3.02
N GLN A 230 -22.42 -3.86 -2.52
CA GLN A 230 -22.83 -4.25 -1.16
C GLN A 230 -22.14 -3.46 -0.03
N PRO A 231 -20.81 -3.23 -0.05
CA PRO A 231 -20.14 -2.37 0.94
C PRO A 231 -20.63 -0.93 0.94
N SER A 232 -21.06 -0.39 -0.21
CA SER A 232 -21.57 0.99 -0.29
C SER A 232 -22.93 1.15 0.38
N GLU A 233 -23.79 0.14 0.28
CA GLU A 233 -25.10 0.11 0.93
C GLU A 233 -24.94 -0.04 2.45
N LEU A 234 -24.04 -0.92 2.91
CA LEU A 234 -23.71 -1.08 4.34
C LEU A 234 -23.08 0.18 4.94
N TYR A 235 -22.24 0.90 4.17
CA TYR A 235 -21.65 2.16 4.63
C TYR A 235 -22.73 3.23 4.79
N GLN A 236 -23.66 3.35 3.86
CA GLN A 236 -24.77 4.30 3.96
C GLN A 236 -25.70 3.99 5.13
N GLU A 237 -26.01 2.71 5.37
CA GLU A 237 -26.78 2.29 6.54
C GLU A 237 -26.08 2.64 7.86
N SER A 238 -24.76 2.45 7.93
CA SER A 238 -23.97 2.80 9.11
C SER A 238 -23.96 4.31 9.40
N GLN A 239 -23.92 5.14 8.36
CA GLN A 239 -24.00 6.60 8.48
C GLN A 239 -25.37 7.05 8.99
N ASN A 240 -26.44 6.45 8.48
CA ASN A 240 -27.80 6.77 8.93
C ASN A 240 -28.00 6.42 10.42
N ARG A 241 -27.48 5.27 10.87
CA ARG A 241 -27.55 4.86 12.30
C ARG A 241 -26.72 5.77 13.21
N LEU A 242 -25.58 6.28 12.72
CA LEU A 242 -24.76 7.22 13.48
C LEU A 242 -25.49 8.55 13.69
N ALA A 243 -26.10 9.10 12.63
CA ALA A 243 -26.89 10.33 12.71
C ALA A 243 -28.08 10.19 13.68
N GLU A 244 -28.75 9.03 13.70
CA GLU A 244 -29.83 8.75 14.64
C GLU A 244 -29.33 8.75 16.10
N LEU A 245 -28.18 8.11 16.36
CA LEU A 245 -27.57 8.09 17.69
C LEU A 245 -27.15 9.47 18.18
N GLU A 246 -26.60 10.30 17.29
CA GLU A 246 -26.24 11.69 17.61
C GLU A 246 -27.47 12.51 17.99
N ALA A 247 -28.56 12.41 17.22
CA ALA A 247 -29.82 13.07 17.53
C ALA A 247 -30.38 12.63 18.90
N ARG A 248 -30.29 11.33 19.22
CA ARG A 248 -30.73 10.80 20.53
C ARG A 248 -29.88 11.31 21.68
N MET A 249 -28.56 11.42 21.50
CA MET A 249 -27.67 11.98 22.52
C MET A 249 -27.94 13.46 22.76
N GLU A 250 -28.23 14.24 21.73
CA GLU A 250 -28.56 15.66 21.85
C GLU A 250 -29.85 15.88 22.65
N ILE A 251 -30.87 15.03 22.43
CA ILE A 251 -32.10 15.03 23.23
C ILE A 251 -31.79 14.73 24.70
N VAL A 252 -30.99 13.69 24.99
CA VAL A 252 -30.62 13.32 26.36
C VAL A 252 -29.83 14.44 27.05
N SER A 253 -28.90 15.08 26.33
CA SER A 253 -28.13 16.23 26.83
C SER A 253 -29.05 17.41 27.18
N THR A 254 -30.01 17.71 26.31
CA THR A 254 -30.99 18.78 26.53
C THR A 254 -31.87 18.49 27.75
N LEU A 255 -32.31 17.24 27.91
CA LEU A 255 -33.10 16.82 29.08
C LEU A 255 -32.30 16.93 30.39
N ALA A 256 -31.02 16.57 30.36
CA ALA A 256 -30.12 16.69 31.50
C ALA A 256 -29.88 18.16 31.90
N GLN A 257 -29.69 19.06 30.93
CA GLN A 257 -29.51 20.50 31.18
C GLN A 257 -30.75 21.15 31.82
N HIS A 258 -31.95 20.63 31.55
CA HIS A 258 -33.20 21.14 32.12
C HIS A 258 -33.60 20.47 33.45
N ASN A 259 -32.74 19.61 34.02
CA ASN A 259 -33.01 18.88 35.28
C ASN A 259 -34.31 18.05 35.24
N ILE A 260 -34.70 17.58 34.05
CA ILE A 260 -35.93 16.78 33.88
C ILE A 260 -35.57 15.32 34.17
N HIS A 261 -35.88 14.87 35.38
CA HIS A 261 -35.66 13.49 35.80
C HIS A 261 -36.75 12.60 35.18
N ILE A 262 -36.46 11.97 34.04
CA ILE A 262 -37.38 10.99 33.43
C ILE A 262 -37.20 9.65 34.15
N GLN A 263 -38.16 9.25 34.98
CA GLN A 263 -38.27 7.87 35.44
C GLN A 263 -38.75 7.00 34.25
N LEU A 264 -37.97 5.97 33.90
CA LEU A 264 -38.39 4.94 32.95
C LEU A 264 -39.68 4.26 33.45
N PRO A 265 -40.69 4.04 32.60
CA PRO A 265 -41.98 3.54 33.04
C PRO A 265 -41.89 2.08 33.46
N GLY A 266 -41.92 1.85 34.77
CA GLY A 266 -42.42 0.61 35.36
C GLY A 266 -43.94 0.56 35.26
N MET A 267 -44.46 -0.65 35.06
CA MET A 267 -45.87 -1.07 34.96
C MET A 267 -46.83 -0.41 36.00
N PRO A 268 -48.15 -0.40 35.72
CA PRO A 268 -49.03 0.72 36.00
C PRO A 268 -49.51 0.79 37.45
N GLY A 269 -49.51 1.99 38.00
CA GLY A 269 -50.15 2.29 39.28
C GLY A 269 -50.08 3.78 39.59
N HIS A 270 -51.21 4.45 39.40
CA HIS A 270 -51.52 5.82 39.83
C HIS A 270 -51.00 6.99 38.98
N ALA A 271 -51.97 7.67 38.36
CA ALA A 271 -51.81 8.91 37.63
C ALA A 271 -51.47 10.06 38.59
N SER A 272 -50.41 10.81 38.28
CA SER A 272 -50.20 12.17 38.79
C SER A 272 -50.02 13.14 37.64
N GLU A 273 -50.59 14.33 37.80
CA GLU A 273 -50.73 15.38 36.81
C GLU A 273 -49.37 16.03 36.46
N SER A 274 -48.70 15.48 35.45
CA SER A 274 -47.59 16.12 34.73
C SER A 274 -47.87 16.00 33.23
N SER A 275 -48.88 16.74 32.75
CA SER A 275 -49.65 16.34 31.56
C SER A 275 -49.70 17.37 30.41
N LYS A 276 -48.74 18.28 30.27
CA LYS A 276 -48.63 19.09 29.04
C LYS A 276 -47.27 18.96 28.34
N THR A 277 -46.17 19.10 29.08
CA THR A 277 -44.82 19.02 28.50
C THR A 277 -44.43 17.60 28.07
N VAL A 278 -44.81 16.58 28.86
CA VAL A 278 -44.53 15.17 28.52
C VAL A 278 -45.35 14.70 27.31
N ARG A 279 -46.58 15.21 27.12
CA ARG A 279 -47.38 14.90 25.92
C ARG A 279 -46.82 15.55 24.66
N GLN A 280 -46.23 16.75 24.76
CA GLN A 280 -45.53 17.38 23.63
C GLN A 280 -44.23 16.64 23.26
N LEU A 281 -43.48 16.15 24.25
CA LEU A 281 -42.28 15.35 24.03
C LEU A 281 -42.57 13.96 23.44
N ILE A 282 -43.64 13.30 23.90
CA ILE A 282 -44.09 12.03 23.31
C ILE A 282 -44.63 12.24 21.88
N GLY A 283 -45.28 13.38 21.60
CA GLY A 283 -45.70 13.75 20.24
C GLY A 283 -44.53 13.99 19.27
N LEU A 284 -43.40 14.51 19.76
CA LEU A 284 -42.16 14.65 18.98
C LEU A 284 -41.44 13.31 18.74
N LEU A 285 -41.57 12.36 19.66
CA LEU A 285 -40.96 11.02 19.54
C LEU A 285 -41.82 10.04 18.73
N GLY A 286 -43.15 10.20 18.70
CA GLY A 286 -44.08 9.37 17.94
C GLY A 286 -44.10 9.64 16.42
N GLY A 287 -43.34 10.61 15.92
CA GLY A 287 -43.20 10.89 14.49
C GLY A 287 -42.19 10.01 13.74
N LEU A 288 -41.58 9.03 14.42
CA LEU A 288 -40.56 8.12 13.88
C LEU A 288 -41.05 6.66 13.80
N GLU A 289 -42.36 6.44 13.60
CA GLU A 289 -42.89 5.13 13.25
C GLU A 289 -43.17 5.01 11.74
N TYR A 290 -42.46 4.06 11.12
CA TYR A 290 -42.68 3.40 9.82
C TYR A 290 -42.71 4.25 8.54
N GLY A 291 -41.55 4.24 7.87
CA GLY A 291 -41.38 4.36 6.42
C GLY A 291 -40.20 3.51 5.98
#